data_AF-A0A6N8R977-F1
#
_entry.id   AF-A0A6N8R977-F1
#
_cell.length_a   1.000
_cell.length_b   1.000
_cell.length_c   1.000
_cell.angle_alpha   90.00
_cell.angle_beta   90.00
_cell.angle_gamma   90.00
#
_symmetry.space_group_name_H-M   'P 1'
#
loop_
_entity.id
_entity.type
_entity.pdbx_description
1 polymer ?
#
loop_
_entity_poly.entity_id
_entity_poly.type
_entity_poly.pdbx_seq_one_letter_code
_entity_poly.pdbx_strand_id
1 'polypeptide(L)'
;YNNDDDEENIFMWTSYPGETPDSVDHDLKFFVYDENIDGFRILREIHHEQTYTLSVFQRELELAGFEDITVSADFGNQTINDTTERWFFRAVKA
;
A
#
# COMPACT_ATOMS: atom_id res chain seq x y z
N TYR A 1 -3.57 -17.32 -6.19
CA TYR A 1 -4.53 -16.80 -5.21
C TYR A 1 -3.86 -16.87 -3.88
N ASN A 2 -3.73 -15.74 -3.20
CA ASN A 2 -3.17 -15.69 -1.86
C ASN A 2 -4.33 -15.74 -0.86
N ASN A 3 -4.12 -16.42 0.27
CA ASN A 3 -5.12 -16.60 1.32
C ASN A 3 -4.49 -16.41 2.70
N ASP A 4 -5.23 -15.82 3.63
CA ASP A 4 -5.00 -15.96 5.07
C ASP A 4 -5.94 -17.04 5.61
N ASP A 5 -5.40 -17.98 6.39
CA ASP A 5 -6.08 -19.21 6.81
C ASP A 5 -6.69 -19.07 8.22
N ASP A 6 -7.28 -17.92 8.54
CA ASP A 6 -8.12 -17.74 9.73
C ASP A 6 -9.47 -18.44 9.50
N GLU A 7 -9.80 -19.39 10.37
CA GLU A 7 -11.01 -20.23 10.27
C GLU A 7 -12.32 -19.42 10.36
N GLU A 8 -12.30 -18.22 10.96
CA GLU A 8 -13.48 -17.35 11.09
C GLU A 8 -13.49 -16.22 10.05
N ASN A 9 -12.33 -15.86 9.47
CA ASN A 9 -12.17 -14.73 8.57
C ASN A 9 -11.28 -15.10 7.37
N ILE A 10 -11.87 -15.72 6.35
CA ILE A 10 -11.14 -16.08 5.14
C ILE A 10 -10.89 -14.80 4.33
N PHE A 11 -9.64 -14.52 3.99
CA PHE A 11 -9.23 -13.35 3.22
C PHE A 11 -8.44 -13.77 1.98
N MET A 12 -9.02 -13.53 0.81
CA MET A 12 -8.37 -13.81 -0.47
C MET A 12 -8.00 -12.52 -1.18
N TRP A 13 -6.82 -12.51 -1.81
CA TRP A 13 -6.42 -11.41 -2.67
C TRP A 13 -5.68 -11.86 -3.93
N THR A 14 -5.81 -11.02 -4.95
CA THR A 14 -5.00 -11.05 -6.17
C THR A 14 -4.64 -9.62 -6.55
N SER A 15 -3.36 -9.39 -6.84
CA SER A 15 -2.87 -8.10 -7.32
C SER A 15 -2.55 -8.18 -8.80
N TYR A 16 -2.80 -7.11 -9.55
CA TYR A 16 -2.46 -7.00 -10.96
C TYR A 16 -1.97 -5.60 -11.30
N PRO A 17 -1.11 -5.43 -12.33
CA PRO A 17 -0.70 -4.11 -12.79
C PRO A 17 -1.93 -3.25 -13.08
N GLY A 18 -1.94 -2.02 -12.56
CA GLY A 18 -3.00 -1.05 -12.82
C GLY A 18 -2.87 -0.40 -14.20
N GLU A 19 -3.79 0.50 -14.52
CA GLU A 19 -3.84 1.15 -15.85
C GLU A 19 -2.76 2.23 -16.06
N THR A 20 -2.20 2.77 -14.98
CA THR A 20 -1.21 3.86 -15.01
C THR A 20 0.19 3.36 -14.65
N PRO A 21 1.27 4.07 -15.04
CA PRO A 21 2.63 3.70 -14.67
C PRO A 21 2.79 3.58 -13.15
N ASP A 22 3.57 2.60 -12.71
CA ASP A 22 3.86 2.34 -11.29
C ASP A 22 2.61 2.19 -10.41
N SER A 23 1.52 1.66 -10.98
CA SER A 23 0.26 1.38 -10.28
C SER A 23 -0.07 -0.11 -10.18
N VAL A 24 -0.85 -0.45 -9.16
CA VAL A 24 -1.34 -1.79 -8.87
C VAL A 24 -2.77 -1.71 -8.39
N ASP A 25 -3.58 -2.66 -8.84
CA ASP A 25 -4.93 -2.88 -8.32
C ASP A 25 -4.95 -4.18 -7.51
N HIS A 26 -5.61 -4.14 -6.35
CA HIS A 26 -5.81 -5.27 -5.46
C HIS A 26 -7.29 -5.65 -5.43
N ASP A 27 -7.63 -6.84 -5.94
CA ASP A 27 -8.96 -7.45 -5.81
C ASP A 27 -9.01 -8.24 -4.51
N LEU A 28 -9.66 -7.64 -3.50
CA LEU A 28 -9.79 -8.16 -2.15
C LEU A 28 -11.16 -8.80 -1.95
N LYS A 29 -11.18 -10.02 -1.39
CA LYS A 29 -12.41 -10.71 -0.99
C LYS A 29 -12.29 -11.12 0.46
N PHE A 30 -13.22 -10.63 1.26
CA PHE A 30 -13.36 -11.01 2.67
C PHE A 30 -14.61 -11.86 2.82
N PHE A 31 -14.47 -13.02 3.43
CA PHE A 31 -15.58 -13.89 3.78
C PHE A 31 -15.76 -13.77 5.29
N VAL A 32 -16.82 -13.06 5.69
CA VAL A 32 -17.13 -12.82 7.10
C VAL A 32 -18.29 -13.73 7.49
N TYR A 33 -18.10 -14.57 8.49
CA TYR A 33 -19.17 -15.44 8.98
C TYR A 33 -20.31 -14.60 9.58
N ASP A 34 -21.55 -14.95 9.25
CA ASP A 34 -22.77 -14.31 9.72
C ASP A 34 -23.69 -15.37 10.34
N GLU A 35 -23.77 -15.34 11.67
CA GLU A 35 -24.57 -16.27 12.48
C GLU A 35 -26.06 -16.28 12.08
N ASN A 36 -26.61 -15.19 11.54
CA ASN A 36 -28.03 -15.11 11.19
C ASN A 36 -28.40 -15.99 9.99
N ILE A 37 -27.43 -16.27 9.12
CA ILE A 37 -27.61 -17.08 7.92
C ILE A 37 -26.84 -18.41 7.98
N ASP A 38 -26.16 -18.68 9.10
CA ASP A 38 -25.26 -19.82 9.29
C ASP A 38 -24.31 -20.00 8.08
N GLY A 39 -23.62 -18.92 7.71
CA GLY A 39 -22.80 -18.90 6.51
C GLY A 39 -22.00 -17.62 6.33
N PHE A 40 -21.22 -17.55 5.26
CA PHE A 40 -20.34 -16.41 4.98
C PHE A 40 -21.01 -15.36 4.10
N ARG A 41 -20.88 -14.09 4.51
CA ARG A 41 -21.14 -12.92 3.66
C ARG A 41 -19.83 -12.49 3.01
N ILE A 42 -19.87 -12.30 1.68
CA ILE A 42 -18.70 -11.85 0.92
C ILE A 42 -18.72 -10.33 0.80
N LEU A 43 -17.64 -9.71 1.25
CA LEU A 43 -17.29 -8.33 0.94
C LEU A 43 -16.22 -8.34 -0.14
N ARG A 44 -16.41 -7.53 -1.18
CA ARG A 44 -15.44 -7.38 -2.25
C ARG A 44 -15.06 -5.93 -2.43
N GLU A 45 -13.76 -5.70 -2.47
CA GLU A 45 -13.19 -4.37 -2.65
C GLU A 45 -12.12 -4.41 -3.74
N ILE A 46 -11.97 -3.29 -4.44
CA ILE A 46 -10.83 -3.07 -5.34
C ILE A 46 -10.08 -1.87 -4.77
N HIS A 47 -8.84 -2.08 -4.35
CA HIS A 47 -7.97 -1.01 -3.88
C HIS A 47 -7.00 -0.64 -5.00
N HIS A 48 -6.82 0.65 -5.24
CA HIS A 48 -5.90 1.16 -6.24
C HIS A 48 -4.73 1.86 -5.53
N GLU A 49 -3.52 1.45 -5.81
CA GLU A 49 -2.29 2.08 -5.33
C GLU A 49 -1.44 2.53 -6.52
N GLN A 50 -0.79 3.68 -6.38
CA GLN A 50 0.17 4.18 -7.35
C GLN A 50 1.34 4.82 -6.60
N THR A 51 2.55 4.51 -7.04
CA THR A 51 3.76 5.18 -6.58
C THR A 51 4.37 6.03 -7.70
N TYR A 52 5.42 6.77 -7.37
CA TYR A 52 6.14 7.63 -8.29
C TYR A 52 7.64 7.53 -8.03
N THR A 53 8.45 8.06 -8.95
CA THR A 53 9.88 8.17 -8.74
C THR A 53 10.18 9.06 -7.53
N LEU A 54 11.30 8.79 -6.85
CA LEU A 54 11.74 9.56 -5.69
C LEU A 54 11.80 11.07 -5.95
N SER A 55 12.27 11.45 -7.15
CA SER A 55 12.36 12.84 -7.60
C SER A 55 11.01 13.55 -7.68
N VAL A 56 9.92 12.83 -8.01
CA VAL A 56 8.57 13.40 -8.01
C VAL A 56 8.18 13.75 -6.58
N PHE A 57 8.29 12.80 -5.65
CA PHE A 57 7.95 13.06 -4.24
C PHE A 57 8.74 14.22 -3.64
N GLN A 58 10.06 14.28 -3.88
CA GLN A 58 10.91 15.37 -3.39
C GLN A 58 10.45 16.74 -3.93
N ARG A 59 10.22 16.82 -5.24
CA ARG A 59 9.72 18.05 -5.88
C ARG A 59 8.35 18.48 -5.34
N GLU A 60 7.41 17.56 -5.22
CA GLU A 60 6.06 17.89 -4.73
C GLU A 60 6.08 18.34 -3.27
N LEU A 61 6.95 17.76 -2.43
CA LEU A 61 7.16 18.20 -1.04
C LEU A 61 7.74 19.62 -0.98
N GLU A 62 8.75 19.92 -1.79
CA GLU A 62 9.31 21.28 -1.90
C GLU A 62 8.24 22.29 -2.34
N LEU A 63 7.47 21.96 -3.38
CA LEU A 63 6.37 22.81 -3.88
C LEU A 63 5.27 23.03 -2.83
N ALA A 64 5.02 22.05 -1.97
CA ALA A 64 4.09 22.17 -0.86
C ALA A 64 4.63 22.99 0.33
N GLY A 65 5.88 23.48 0.26
CA GLY A 65 6.51 24.31 1.28
C GLY A 65 7.20 23.51 2.40
N PHE A 66 7.63 22.29 2.11
CA PHE A 66 8.47 21.53 3.03
C PHE A 66 9.97 21.69 2.71
N GLU A 67 10.77 21.69 3.77
CA GLU A 67 12.22 21.71 3.79
C GLU A 67 12.75 20.48 4.57
N ASP A 68 14.08 20.33 4.65
CA ASP A 68 14.76 19.23 5.34
C ASP A 68 14.22 17.82 4.99
N ILE A 69 13.94 17.61 3.70
CA ILE A 69 13.39 16.34 3.19
C ILE A 69 14.47 15.26 3.24
N THR A 70 14.24 14.24 4.04
CA THR A 70 15.10 13.05 4.12
C THR A 70 14.32 11.79 3.81
N VAL A 71 14.99 10.84 3.15
CA VAL A 71 14.38 9.57 2.74
C VAL A 71 15.24 8.41 3.24
N SER A 72 14.58 7.44 3.85
CA SER A 72 15.21 6.28 4.49
C SER A 72 14.44 4.99 4.18
N ALA A 73 15.05 3.86 4.51
CA ALA A 73 14.47 2.53 4.48
C ALA A 73 14.35 1.96 5.92
N ASP A 74 13.71 0.79 6.05
CA ASP A 74 13.64 0.02 7.31
C ASP A 74 13.29 0.88 8.54
N PHE A 75 12.16 1.59 8.47
CA PHE A 75 11.67 2.47 9.53
C PHE A 75 12.67 3.54 10.01
N GLY A 76 13.59 3.97 9.14
CA GLY A 76 14.59 4.99 9.45
C GLY A 76 15.96 4.43 9.85
N ASN A 77 16.11 3.12 9.94
CA ASN A 77 17.36 2.48 10.36
C ASN A 77 18.37 2.31 9.23
N GLN A 78 17.97 2.53 7.97
CA GLN A 78 18.83 2.34 6.81
C GLN A 78 18.69 3.46 5.78
N THR A 79 19.76 3.68 5.01
CA THR A 79 19.71 4.47 3.78
C THR A 79 19.07 3.65 2.66
N ILE A 80 18.34 4.31 1.75
CA ILE A 80 17.76 3.65 0.58
C ILE A 80 18.85 3.15 -0.39
N ASN A 81 18.51 2.15 -1.18
CA ASN A 81 19.30 1.57 -2.27
C ASN A 81 18.38 1.04 -3.39
N ASP A 82 18.97 0.50 -4.45
CA ASP A 82 18.25 0.02 -5.65
C ASP A 82 17.28 -1.14 -5.38
N THR A 83 17.39 -1.81 -4.22
CA THR A 83 16.51 -2.91 -3.81
C THR A 83 15.53 -2.52 -2.71
N THR A 84 15.43 -1.23 -2.37
CA THR A 84 14.54 -0.78 -1.30
C THR A 84 13.09 -0.82 -1.74
N GLU A 85 12.28 -1.64 -1.07
CA GLU A 85 10.86 -1.83 -1.39
C GLU A 85 9.94 -0.77 -0.74
N ARG A 86 10.38 -0.16 0.37
CA ARG A 86 9.60 0.85 1.10
C ARG A 86 10.46 2.03 1.52
N TRP A 87 10.09 3.21 1.03
CA TRP A 87 10.66 4.48 1.44
C TRP A 87 9.88 5.09 2.60
N PHE A 88 10.61 5.74 3.50
CA PHE A 88 10.07 6.55 4.58
C PHE A 88 10.54 7.98 4.38
N PHE A 89 9.60 8.93 4.38
CA PHE A 89 9.87 10.34 4.20
C PHE A 89 9.74 11.07 5.54
N ARG A 90 10.74 11.88 5.89
CA ARG A 90 10.64 12.91 6.92
C ARG A 90 10.85 14.26 6.25
N ALA A 91 9.91 15.18 6.47
CA ALA A 91 9.97 16.54 5.94
C ALA A 91 9.50 17.51 7.02
N VAL A 92 10.07 18.73 7.03
CA VAL A 92 9.75 19.78 8.00
C VAL A 92 9.08 20.92 7.25
N LYS A 93 7.98 21.46 7.76
CA LYS A 93 7.34 22.62 7.11
C LYS A 93 8.19 23.86 7.35
N ALA A 94 8.44 24.63 6.29
CA ALA A 94 9.11 25.93 6.36
C ALA A 94 8.33 26.94 7.24
#